data_AF-A0A2S9QIC3-F1
#
_entry.id   AF-A0A2S9QIC3-F1
#
_cell.length_a   1.000
_cell.length_b   1.000
_cell.length_c   1.000
_cell.angle_alpha   90.00
_cell.angle_beta   90.00
_cell.angle_gamma   90.00
#
_symmetry.space_group_name_H-M   'P 1'
#
loop_
_entity.id
_entity.type
_entity.pdbx_description
1 polymer ?
#
loop_
_entity_poly.entity_id
_entity_poly.type
_entity_poly.pdbx_seq_one_letter_code
_entity_poly.pdbx_strand_id
1 'polypeptide(L)' 'MVNIGDVVRIKPGIVTSLSVMFDIDATFEVVALHFGPGNDPEGNVDLMRPDGKIEPWFPASRLEKAPVRRPTH' A
#
# COMPACT_ATOMS: atom_id res chain seq x y z
N MET A 1 6.08 9.30 0.86
CA MET A 1 6.24 8.76 2.22
C MET A 1 4.90 8.40 2.84
N VAL A 2 4.68 7.10 3.05
CA VAL A 2 3.53 6.49 3.74
C VAL A 2 3.92 6.14 5.19
N ASN A 3 2.98 6.15 6.11
CA ASN A 3 3.19 5.83 7.53
C ASN A 3 2.33 4.65 7.97
N ILE A 4 2.67 4.03 9.10
CA ILE A 4 1.83 3.02 9.75
C ILE A 4 0.46 3.65 10.08
N GLY A 5 -0.62 2.93 9.75
CA GLY A 5 -2.00 3.37 9.87
C GLY A 5 -2.51 4.18 8.68
N ASP A 6 -1.66 4.53 7.71
CA ASP A 6 -2.14 5.15 6.47
C ASP A 6 -2.94 4.12 5.65
N VAL A 7 -4.10 4.56 5.16
CA VAL A 7 -4.84 3.82 4.13
C VAL A 7 -4.30 4.24 2.76
N VAL A 8 -3.84 3.25 2.00
CA VAL A 8 -3.15 3.42 0.73
C VAL A 8 -3.81 2.59 -0.36
N ARG A 9 -3.52 2.94 -1.61
CA ARG A 9 -3.87 2.15 -2.80
C ARG A 9 -2.67 2.06 -3.73
N ILE A 10 -2.70 1.09 -4.62
CA ILE A 10 -1.65 0.90 -5.63
C ILE A 10 -1.81 2.01 -6.68
N LYS A 11 -0.71 2.68 -7.05
CA LYS A 11 -0.71 3.72 -8.08
C LYS A 11 -1.19 3.15 -9.43
N PRO A 12 -2.09 3.84 -10.14
CA PRO A 12 -2.52 3.42 -11.47
C PRO A 12 -1.33 3.37 -12.44
N GLY A 13 -1.23 2.31 -13.24
CA GLY A 13 -0.11 2.09 -14.17
C GLY A 13 1.04 1.23 -13.63
N ILE A 14 1.04 0.90 -12.33
CA ILE A 14 1.90 -0.16 -11.79
C ILE A 14 1.24 -1.51 -12.12
N VAL A 15 1.56 -2.06 -13.29
CA VAL A 15 1.19 -3.43 -13.68
C VAL A 15 2.23 -4.37 -13.07
N THR A 16 1.96 -4.85 -11.87
CA THR A 16 2.73 -5.96 -11.29
C THR A 16 1.92 -7.24 -11.48
N SER A 17 2.58 -8.39 -11.50
CA SER A 17 1.87 -9.69 -11.47
C SER A 17 0.91 -9.81 -10.27
N LEU A 18 1.14 -9.01 -9.22
CA LEU A 18 0.23 -8.83 -8.08
C LEU A 18 -1.04 -8.05 -8.46
N SER A 19 -0.96 -7.04 -9.35
CA SER A 19 -2.10 -6.24 -9.84
C SER A 19 -3.18 -7.06 -10.58
N VAL A 20 -2.90 -8.32 -10.91
CA VAL A 20 -3.88 -9.26 -11.50
C VAL A 20 -4.69 -9.98 -10.41
N MET A 21 -4.22 -10.01 -9.17
CA MET A 21 -4.90 -10.61 -8.01
C MET A 21 -5.57 -9.57 -7.09
N PHE A 22 -5.22 -8.30 -7.24
CA PHE A 22 -5.76 -7.20 -6.44
C PHE A 22 -6.66 -6.32 -7.31
N ASP A 23 -7.88 -6.07 -6.82
CA ASP A 23 -8.75 -5.05 -7.39
C ASP A 23 -8.00 -3.71 -7.31
N ILE A 24 -7.86 -3.01 -8.44
CA ILE A 24 -7.10 -1.75 -8.53
C ILE A 24 -7.71 -0.67 -7.62
N ASP A 25 -8.99 -0.81 -7.29
CA ASP A 25 -9.70 0.06 -6.35
C ASP A 25 -9.61 -0.40 -4.88
N ALA A 26 -8.93 -1.51 -4.59
CA ALA A 26 -8.71 -1.98 -3.23
C ALA A 26 -7.83 -0.99 -2.45
N THR A 27 -8.22 -0.76 -1.21
CA THR A 27 -7.41 -0.02 -0.24
C THR A 27 -6.78 -0.97 0.76
N PHE A 28 -5.60 -0.61 1.24
CA PHE A 28 -4.81 -1.38 2.17
C PHE A 28 -4.38 -0.49 3.32
N GLU A 29 -4.22 -1.05 4.52
CA GLU A 29 -3.67 -0.33 5.65
C GLU A 29 -2.19 -0.67 5.82
N VAL A 30 -1.33 0.34 5.97
CA VAL A 30 0.08 0.10 6.26
C VAL A 30 0.24 -0.33 7.72
N VAL A 31 0.74 -1.54 7.97
CA VAL A 31 0.90 -2.07 9.34
C VAL A 31 2.35 -2.13 9.82
N ALA A 32 3.31 -2.12 8.90
CA ALA A 32 4.74 -2.02 9.24
C ALA A 32 5.52 -1.27 8.16
N LEU A 33 6.64 -0.67 8.56
CA LEU A 33 7.58 0.01 7.68
C LEU A 33 8.96 -0.65 7.79
N HIS A 34 9.54 -0.99 6.65
CA HIS A 34 10.85 -1.61 6.53
C HIS A 34 11.79 -0.66 5.80
N PHE A 35 12.63 0.04 6.56
CA PHE A 35 13.68 0.92 6.06
C PHE A 35 15.03 0.22 6.19
N GLY A 36 15.69 -0.08 5.07
CA GLY A 36 16.96 -0.79 5.04
C GLY A 36 17.58 -0.79 3.64
N PRO A 37 18.77 -1.37 3.44
CA PRO A 37 19.41 -1.49 2.13
C PRO A 37 18.61 -2.45 1.25
N GLY A 38 17.54 -1.94 0.64
CA GLY A 38 16.63 -2.65 -0.23
C GLY A 38 16.50 -1.96 -1.58
N ASN A 39 15.84 -2.64 -2.53
CA ASN A 39 15.69 -2.18 -3.92
C ASN A 39 14.69 -1.02 -4.09
N ASP A 40 13.99 -0.58 -3.04
CA ASP A 40 13.05 0.54 -3.10
C ASP A 40 13.60 1.78 -2.37
N PRO A 41 13.71 2.94 -3.04
CA PRO A 41 14.25 4.15 -2.43
C PRO A 41 13.35 4.75 -1.34
N GLU A 42 12.06 4.41 -1.29
CA GLU A 42 11.13 4.83 -0.23
C GLU A 42 10.97 3.77 0.89
N GLY A 43 11.62 2.61 0.74
CA GLY A 43 11.49 1.47 1.65
C GLY A 43 10.38 0.51 1.25
N ASN A 44 10.24 -0.57 2.02
CA ASN A 44 9.14 -1.52 1.85
C ASN A 44 8.18 -1.41 3.03
N VAL A 45 6.95 -1.88 2.85
CA VAL A 45 5.92 -1.85 3.89
C VAL A 45 5.17 -3.16 3.93
N ASP A 46 4.61 -3.50 5.09
CA ASP A 46 3.62 -4.57 5.18
C ASP A 46 2.24 -3.95 5.08
N LEU A 47 1.39 -4.52 4.23
CA LEU A 47 0.04 -4.04 3.97
C LEU A 47 -0.98 -5.03 4.51
N MET A 48 -1.94 -4.55 5.30
CA MET A 48 -3.14 -5.29 5.64
C MET A 48 -4.17 -5.12 4.52
N ARG A 49 -4.61 -6.25 3.99
CA ARG A 49 -5.69 -6.33 3.01
C ARG A 49 -7.07 -6.23 3.71
N PRO A 50 -8.14 -5.84 2.98
CA PRO A 50 -9.50 -5.83 3.52
C PRO A 50 -10.02 -7.21 3.97
N ASP A 51 -9.46 -8.29 3.43
CA ASP A 51 -9.77 -9.67 3.83
C ASP A 51 -8.99 -10.13 5.10
N GLY A 52 -8.22 -9.23 5.71
CA GLY A 52 -7.45 -9.47 6.92
C GLY A 52 -6.10 -10.18 6.70
N LYS A 53 -5.71 -10.46 5.44
CA LYS A 53 -4.39 -11.01 5.13
C LYS A 53 -3.34 -9.90 5.08
N ILE A 54 -2.10 -10.25 5.44
CA ILE A 54 -0.95 -9.34 5.34
C ILE A 54 -0.18 -9.65 4.05
N GLU A 55 0.11 -8.60 3.28
CA GLU A 55 1.03 -8.61 2.14
C GLU A 55 2.34 -7.95 2.58
N PRO A 56 3.38 -8.74 2.89
CA PRO A 56 4.61 -8.21 3.45
C PRO A 56 5.58 -7.69 2.38
N TRP A 57 6.49 -6.80 2.76
CA TRP A 57 7.57 -6.28 1.90
C TRP A 57 7.11 -5.63 0.58
N PHE A 58 5.96 -4.97 0.58
CA PHE A 58 5.45 -4.26 -0.59
C PHE A 58 6.22 -2.93 -0.81
N PRO A 59 6.65 -2.59 -2.04
CA PRO A 59 7.43 -1.37 -2.29
C PRO A 59 6.60 -0.09 -2.04
N ALA A 60 7.06 0.76 -1.13
CA ALA A 60 6.34 1.98 -0.73
C ALA A 60 6.17 2.97 -1.90
N SER A 61 7.16 3.05 -2.80
CA SER A 61 7.12 3.94 -3.97
C SER A 61 5.95 3.68 -4.92
N ARG A 62 5.36 2.47 -4.87
CA ARG A 62 4.22 2.04 -5.71
C ARG A 62 2.86 2.38 -5.11
N LEU A 63 2.84 2.95 -3.92
CA LEU A 63 1.63 3.26 -3.17
C LEU A 63 1.36 4.76 -3.21
N GLU A 64 0.08 5.10 -3.18
CA GLU A 64 -0.40 6.45 -2.92
C GLU A 64 -1.46 6.43 -1.82
N LYS A 65 -1.58 7.52 -1.08
CA LYS A 65 -2.62 7.63 -0.04
C LYS A 65 -3.99 7.53 -0.70
N ALA A 66 -4.83 6.63 -0.20
CA ALA A 66 -6.20 6.58 -0.64
C ALA A 66 -6.90 7.88 -0.18
N PRO A 67 -7.77 8.48 -1.00
CA PRO A 67 -8.54 9.62 -0.58
C PRO A 67 -9.42 9.21 0.61
N VAL A 68 -9.12 9.74 1.79
CA VAL A 68 -10.00 9.62 2.95
C VAL A 68 -11.30 10.30 2.55
N ARG A 69 -12.38 9.54 2.34
CA ARG A 69 -13.71 10.13 2.17
C ARG A 69 -13.95 10.95 3.43
N ARG A 70 -13.89 12.29 3.33
CA ARG A 70 -14.35 13.16 4.40
C ARG A 70 -15.79 12.74 4.70
N PRO A 71 -16.16 12.46 5.96
CA PRO A 71 -17.57 12.41 6.28
C PRO A 71 -18.14 13.79 5.93
N THR A 72 -19.03 13.83 4.94
CA THR A 72 -19.94 14.95 4.76
C THR A 72 -20.76 15.02 6.04
N HIS A 73 -20.50 16.05 6.85
CA HIS A 73 -21.27 16.36 8.02
C HIS A 73 -22.18 17.56 7.75
#